data_AF-A0A534K4D1-F1
#
_entry.id   AF-A0A534K4D1-F1
#
_cell.length_a   1.000
_cell.length_b   1.000
_cell.length_c   1.000
_cell.angle_alpha   90.00
_cell.angle_beta   90.00
_cell.angle_gamma   90.00
#
_symmetry.space_group_name_H-M   'P 1'
#
loop_
_entity.id
_entity.type
_entity.pdbx_description
1 polymer ?
#
loop_
_entity_poly.entity_id
_entity_poly.type
_entity_poly.pdbx_seq_one_letter_code
_entity_poly.pdbx_strand_id
1 'polypeptide(L)'
;MAASTGQEAYERARKAVDEGRFEDALGAAEEAHRVDPGDGPIRELYVGLRLARGVKLAAAARDLRRQDIVERDISVGEDFEDSERVRDAYTKALEAFDGVLAVEPDNEKALMMKAAALHRFDRAGRREEALGLLRRIAEAHPENRQVRLVIRKVERKCEECSDSGFCPHCGGRGTRSRLGFKSRCNRCWGQGICLKCGVL
;
A
#
# COMPACT_ATOMS: atom_id res chain seq x y z
N MET A 1 33.51 -24.67 4.90
CA MET A 1 33.34 -23.65 3.84
C MET A 1 32.77 -22.42 4.52
N ALA A 2 33.50 -21.30 4.52
CA ALA A 2 33.04 -20.07 5.14
C ALA A 2 31.82 -19.58 4.35
N ALA A 3 30.70 -19.34 5.03
CA ALA A 3 29.56 -18.66 4.43
C ALA A 3 30.07 -17.33 3.84
N SER A 4 29.68 -17.00 2.61
CA SER A 4 29.93 -15.65 2.11
C SER A 4 29.26 -14.66 3.07
N THR A 5 29.82 -13.45 3.21
CA THR A 5 29.22 -12.41 4.05
C THR A 5 27.75 -12.14 3.70
N GLY A 6 27.35 -12.38 2.45
CA GLY A 6 25.96 -12.36 1.98
C GLY A 6 25.10 -13.47 2.60
N GLN A 7 25.60 -14.71 2.67
CA GLN A 7 24.88 -15.82 3.30
C GLN A 7 24.73 -15.64 4.81
N GLU A 8 25.73 -15.06 5.48
CA GLU A 8 25.62 -14.71 6.90
C GLU A 8 24.56 -13.63 7.15
N ALA A 9 24.50 -12.61 6.28
CA ALA A 9 23.46 -11.59 6.32
C ALA A 9 22.06 -12.17 6.06
N TYR A 10 21.96 -13.12 5.13
CA TYR A 10 20.71 -13.84 4.83
C TYR A 10 20.18 -14.63 6.03
N GLU A 11 21.04 -15.40 6.72
CA GLU A 11 20.60 -16.15 7.91
C GLU A 11 20.22 -15.22 9.07
N ARG A 12 20.91 -14.08 9.22
CA ARG A 12 20.49 -13.03 10.16
C ARG A 12 19.10 -12.47 9.82
N ALA A 13 18.85 -12.20 8.53
CA ALA A 13 17.56 -11.70 8.08
C ALA A 13 16.43 -12.68 8.39
N ARG A 14 16.63 -13.97 8.08
CA ARG A 14 15.67 -15.04 8.40
C ARG A 14 15.39 -15.15 9.89
N LYS A 15 16.44 -15.18 10.71
CA LYS A 15 16.29 -15.21 12.16
C LYS A 15 15.49 -14.00 12.68
N ALA A 16 15.75 -12.81 12.15
CA ALA A 16 14.99 -11.61 12.52
C ALA A 16 13.52 -11.69 12.06
N VAL A 17 13.22 -12.34 10.93
CA VAL A 17 11.83 -12.65 10.52
C VAL A 17 11.15 -13.57 11.53
N ASP A 18 11.82 -14.66 11.93
CA ASP A 18 11.27 -15.63 12.90
C ASP A 18 11.00 -14.99 14.27
N GLU A 19 11.82 -14.01 14.66
CA GLU A 19 11.66 -13.23 15.89
C GLU A 19 10.69 -12.04 15.76
N GLY A 20 10.13 -11.80 14.56
CA GLY A 20 9.22 -10.67 14.30
C GLY A 20 9.89 -9.29 14.29
N ARG A 21 11.23 -9.23 14.25
CA ARG A 21 12.01 -7.99 14.20
C ARG A 21 12.10 -7.46 12.77
N PHE A 22 11.02 -6.85 12.30
CA PHE A 22 10.84 -6.47 10.89
C PHE A 22 11.94 -5.54 10.34
N GLU A 23 12.33 -4.48 11.08
CA GLU A 23 13.34 -3.52 10.60
C GLU A 23 14.73 -4.17 10.54
N ASP A 24 15.06 -5.01 11.53
CA ASP A 24 16.32 -5.77 11.55
C ASP A 24 16.37 -6.78 10.39
N ALA A 25 15.25 -7.46 10.12
CA ALA A 25 15.11 -8.38 9.01
C ALA A 25 15.31 -7.67 7.67
N LEU A 26 14.67 -6.51 7.48
CA LEU A 26 14.82 -5.71 6.27
C LEU A 26 16.26 -5.25 6.09
N GLY A 27 16.89 -4.71 7.14
CA GLY A 27 18.29 -4.25 7.07
C GLY A 27 19.27 -5.38 6.71
N ALA A 28 19.10 -6.55 7.32
CA ALA A 28 19.94 -7.72 7.02
C ALA A 28 19.68 -8.29 5.61
N ALA A 29 18.44 -8.27 5.13
CA ALA A 29 18.10 -8.69 3.76
C ALA A 29 18.64 -7.71 2.71
N GLU A 30 18.58 -6.41 2.96
CA GLU A 30 19.20 -5.38 2.13
C GLU A 30 20.73 -5.56 2.06
N GLU A 31 21.36 -5.90 3.18
CA GLU A 31 22.78 -6.23 3.23
C GLU A 31 23.11 -7.48 2.42
N ALA A 32 22.36 -8.56 2.61
CA ALA A 32 22.53 -9.81 1.87
C ALA A 32 22.40 -9.59 0.36
N HIS A 33 21.35 -8.90 -0.08
CA HIS A 33 21.08 -8.63 -1.49
C HIS A 33 22.11 -7.68 -2.11
N ARG A 34 22.70 -6.77 -1.34
CA ARG A 34 23.79 -5.91 -1.82
C ARG A 34 25.06 -6.69 -2.11
N VAL A 35 25.36 -7.71 -1.30
CA VAL A 35 26.56 -8.55 -1.45
C VAL A 35 26.36 -9.58 -2.56
N ASP A 36 25.20 -10.22 -2.59
CA ASP A 36 24.86 -11.24 -3.58
C ASP A 36 23.46 -11.00 -4.17
N PRO A 37 23.32 -10.09 -5.16
CA PRO A 37 22.03 -9.79 -5.77
C PRO A 37 21.53 -10.91 -6.69
N GLY A 38 22.42 -11.82 -7.13
CA GLY A 38 22.12 -12.90 -8.05
C GLY A 38 21.50 -14.12 -7.35
N ASP A 39 21.77 -14.30 -6.06
CA ASP A 39 21.23 -15.40 -5.27
C ASP A 39 19.69 -15.33 -5.17
N GLY A 40 19.04 -16.42 -5.59
CA GLY A 40 17.58 -16.52 -5.68
C GLY A 40 16.90 -16.37 -4.32
N PRO A 41 17.26 -17.19 -3.30
CA PRO A 41 16.71 -17.07 -1.95
C PRO A 41 16.89 -15.69 -1.30
N ILE A 42 18.07 -15.07 -1.45
CA ILE A 42 18.34 -13.72 -0.95
C ILE A 42 17.43 -12.70 -1.63
N ARG A 43 17.31 -12.76 -2.97
CA ARG A 43 16.44 -11.88 -3.75
C ARG A 43 14.97 -12.04 -3.34
N GLU A 44 14.49 -13.26 -3.17
CA GLU A 44 13.11 -13.55 -2.76
C GLU A 44 12.80 -12.94 -1.38
N LEU A 45 13.68 -13.15 -0.40
CA LEU A 45 13.53 -12.57 0.94
C LEU A 45 13.55 -11.04 0.91
N TYR A 46 14.49 -10.46 0.17
CA TYR A 46 14.60 -9.01 -0.01
C TYR A 46 13.33 -8.41 -0.62
N VAL A 47 12.84 -8.98 -1.73
CA VAL A 47 11.62 -8.54 -2.41
C VAL A 47 10.41 -8.66 -1.50
N GLY A 48 10.27 -9.79 -0.80
CA GLY A 48 9.18 -10.03 0.14
C GLY A 48 9.11 -8.99 1.27
N LEU A 49 10.25 -8.68 1.89
CA LEU A 49 10.34 -7.70 2.97
C LEU A 49 10.12 -6.27 2.48
N ARG A 50 10.67 -5.89 1.33
CA ARG A 50 10.42 -4.59 0.69
C ARG A 50 8.95 -4.41 0.31
N LEU A 51 8.31 -5.44 -0.24
CA LEU A 51 6.89 -5.42 -0.56
C LEU A 51 6.05 -5.24 0.70
N ALA A 52 6.36 -5.98 1.78
CA ALA A 52 5.70 -5.82 3.07
C ALA A 52 5.89 -4.41 3.64
N ARG A 53 7.08 -3.82 3.48
CA ARG A 53 7.36 -2.42 3.86
C ARG A 53 6.47 -1.45 3.08
N GLY A 54 6.36 -1.60 1.76
CA GLY A 54 5.50 -0.76 0.92
C GLY A 54 4.03 -0.84 1.32
N VAL A 55 3.51 -2.05 1.57
CA VAL A 55 2.13 -2.24 2.06
C VAL A 55 1.92 -1.56 3.41
N LYS A 56 2.85 -1.72 4.35
CA LYS A 56 2.78 -1.08 5.68
C LYS A 56 2.80 0.45 5.57
N LEU A 57 3.68 1.01 4.73
CA LEU A 57 3.75 2.45 4.50
C LEU A 57 2.48 3.00 3.85
N ALA A 58 1.92 2.30 2.85
CA ALA A 58 0.68 2.71 2.20
C ALA A 58 -0.51 2.71 3.18
N ALA A 59 -0.58 1.72 4.07
CA ALA A 59 -1.58 1.68 5.14
C ALA A 59 -1.38 2.82 6.15
N ALA A 60 -0.14 3.07 6.58
CA ALA A 60 0.18 4.17 7.49
C ALA A 60 -0.15 5.54 6.88
N ALA A 61 0.14 5.77 5.60
CA ALA A 61 -0.21 6.99 4.88
C ALA A 61 -1.74 7.22 4.83
N ARG A 62 -2.50 6.15 4.63
CA ARG A 62 -3.97 6.19 4.66
C ARG A 62 -4.50 6.55 6.04
N ASP A 63 -3.96 5.95 7.10
CA ASP A 63 -4.37 6.25 8.47
C ASP A 63 -3.99 7.67 8.88
N LEU A 64 -2.81 8.13 8.45
CA LEU A 64 -2.35 9.49 8.64
C LEU A 64 -3.28 10.50 7.97
N ARG A 65 -3.68 10.27 6.71
CA ARG A 65 -4.66 11.11 6.01
C ARG A 65 -5.98 11.17 6.78
N ARG A 66 -6.44 10.04 7.30
CA ARG A 66 -7.66 9.99 8.12
C ARG A 66 -7.53 10.84 9.38
N GLN A 67 -6.37 10.83 10.03
CA GLN A 67 -6.09 11.67 11.21
C GLN A 67 -6.08 13.15 10.83
N ASP A 68 -5.40 13.51 9.73
CA ASP A 68 -5.32 14.88 9.21
C ASP A 68 -6.70 15.49 8.94
N ILE A 69 -7.60 14.73 8.28
CA ILE A 69 -9.00 15.11 8.04
C ILE A 69 -9.73 15.40 9.35
N VAL A 70 -9.50 14.59 10.39
CA VAL A 70 -10.15 14.76 11.70
C VAL A 70 -9.57 15.96 12.46
N GLU A 71 -8.25 16.14 12.43
CA GLU A 71 -7.56 17.27 13.07
C GLU A 71 -8.00 18.61 12.47
N ARG A 72 -8.31 18.64 11.17
CA ARG A 72 -8.74 19.83 10.42
C ARG A 72 -10.26 20.02 10.36
N ASP A 73 -11.02 19.15 11.03
CA ASP A 73 -12.50 19.14 11.05
C ASP A 73 -13.15 19.20 9.67
N ILE A 74 -12.58 18.47 8.70
CA ILE A 74 -13.11 18.43 7.33
C ILE A 74 -14.34 17.52 7.30
N SER A 75 -15.45 18.02 6.75
CA SER A 75 -16.69 17.26 6.70
C SER A 75 -16.62 16.13 5.68
N VAL A 76 -17.47 15.12 5.88
CA VAL A 76 -17.46 13.96 4.99
C VAL A 76 -17.99 14.33 3.61
N GLY A 77 -17.22 13.99 2.57
CA GLY A 77 -17.59 14.27 1.18
C GLY A 77 -17.13 15.65 0.69
N GLU A 78 -16.58 16.49 1.57
CA GLU A 78 -15.85 17.67 1.15
C GLU A 78 -14.53 17.24 0.47
N ASP A 79 -14.20 17.92 -0.62
CA ASP A 79 -12.90 17.77 -1.24
C ASP A 79 -11.84 18.40 -0.31
N PHE A 80 -10.70 17.73 -0.20
CA PHE A 80 -9.58 18.20 0.61
C PHE A 80 -8.28 17.97 -0.13
N GLU A 81 -7.33 18.85 0.13
CA GLU A 81 -5.95 18.61 -0.20
C GLU A 81 -5.22 17.95 0.97
N ASP A 82 -4.44 16.93 0.66
CA ASP A 82 -3.52 16.32 1.61
C ASP A 82 -2.50 17.34 2.11
N SER A 83 -2.24 17.32 3.42
CA SER A 83 -1.10 18.02 3.99
C SER A 83 0.22 17.44 3.48
N GLU A 84 1.29 18.23 3.56
CA GLU A 84 2.64 17.81 3.17
C GLU A 84 3.06 16.49 3.85
N ARG A 85 2.74 16.34 5.13
CA ARG A 85 2.98 15.13 5.93
C ARG A 85 2.34 13.89 5.30
N VAL A 86 1.10 14.02 4.81
CA VAL A 86 0.38 12.93 4.14
C VAL A 86 0.98 12.66 2.77
N ARG A 87 1.33 13.70 2.01
CA ARG A 87 1.95 13.56 0.68
C ARG A 87 3.31 12.85 0.75
N ASP A 88 4.14 13.22 1.72
CA ASP A 88 5.42 12.56 2.01
C ASP A 88 5.22 11.07 2.37
N ALA A 89 4.22 10.75 3.22
CA ALA A 89 3.94 9.37 3.59
C ALA A 89 3.52 8.49 2.39
N TYR A 90 2.69 9.01 1.49
CA TYR A 90 2.35 8.31 0.25
C TYR A 90 3.55 8.16 -0.69
N THR A 91 4.39 9.19 -0.78
CA THR A 91 5.61 9.15 -1.61
C THR A 91 6.54 8.04 -1.15
N LYS A 92 6.81 7.93 0.16
CA LYS A 92 7.59 6.84 0.75
C LYS A 92 7.03 5.45 0.45
N ALA A 93 5.70 5.31 0.45
CA ALA A 93 5.05 4.04 0.11
C ALA A 93 5.30 3.67 -1.36
N LEU A 94 5.23 4.64 -2.27
CA LEU A 94 5.48 4.44 -3.69
C LEU A 94 6.95 4.10 -3.97
N GLU A 95 7.89 4.80 -3.33
CA GLU A 95 9.32 4.51 -3.40
C GLU A 95 9.64 3.08 -2.95
N ALA A 96 8.96 2.58 -1.91
CA ALA A 96 9.14 1.21 -1.46
C ALA A 96 8.67 0.18 -2.52
N PHE A 97 7.58 0.46 -3.25
CA PHE A 97 7.17 -0.40 -4.37
C PHE A 97 8.12 -0.26 -5.56
N ASP A 98 8.64 0.93 -5.83
CA ASP A 98 9.64 1.15 -6.88
C ASP A 98 10.92 0.37 -6.60
N GLY A 99 11.34 0.27 -5.34
CA GLY A 99 12.46 -0.58 -4.95
C GLY A 99 12.24 -2.07 -5.22
N VAL A 100 10.99 -2.56 -5.15
CA VAL A 100 10.65 -3.93 -5.57
C VAL A 100 10.69 -4.05 -7.08
N LEU A 101 10.06 -3.13 -7.80
CA LEU A 101 9.95 -3.15 -9.26
C LEU A 101 11.29 -2.90 -9.97
N ALA A 102 12.26 -2.30 -9.30
CA ALA A 102 13.63 -2.19 -9.82
C ALA A 102 14.34 -3.55 -9.88
N VAL A 103 13.98 -4.50 -9.00
CA VAL A 103 14.56 -5.85 -8.96
C VAL A 103 13.69 -6.83 -9.74
N GLU A 104 12.37 -6.72 -9.61
CA GLU A 104 11.39 -7.55 -10.32
C GLU A 104 10.35 -6.66 -11.03
N PRO A 105 10.64 -6.20 -12.26
CA PRO A 105 9.78 -5.26 -12.99
C PRO A 105 8.35 -5.73 -13.23
N ASP A 106 8.15 -7.05 -13.28
CA ASP A 106 6.87 -7.71 -13.55
C ASP A 106 6.27 -8.37 -12.30
N ASN A 107 6.74 -7.98 -11.11
CA ASN A 107 6.15 -8.45 -9.86
C ASN A 107 4.69 -7.96 -9.76
N GLU A 108 3.75 -8.85 -10.06
CA GLU A 108 2.32 -8.52 -10.14
C GLU A 108 1.81 -7.85 -8.86
N LYS A 109 2.25 -8.35 -7.71
CA LYS A 109 1.79 -7.88 -6.40
C LYS A 109 2.30 -6.47 -6.14
N ALA A 110 3.55 -6.16 -6.46
CA ALA A 110 4.10 -4.82 -6.35
C ALA A 110 3.42 -3.84 -7.34
N LEU A 111 3.20 -4.25 -8.59
CA LEU A 111 2.46 -3.46 -9.58
C LEU A 111 1.04 -3.13 -9.09
N MET A 112 0.33 -4.12 -8.55
CA MET A 112 -1.03 -3.94 -8.05
C MET A 112 -1.07 -3.02 -6.82
N MET A 113 -0.16 -3.23 -5.86
CA MET A 113 -0.09 -2.40 -4.65
C MET A 113 0.35 -0.97 -4.96
N LYS A 114 1.30 -0.77 -5.88
CA LYS A 114 1.69 0.56 -6.38
C LYS A 114 0.50 1.25 -7.04
N ALA A 115 -0.20 0.58 -7.96
CA ALA A 115 -1.40 1.14 -8.60
C ALA A 115 -2.48 1.57 -7.59
N ALA A 116 -2.72 0.75 -6.55
CA ALA A 116 -3.64 1.10 -5.49
C ALA A 116 -3.17 2.33 -4.68
N ALA A 117 -1.87 2.42 -4.37
CA ALA A 117 -1.28 3.57 -3.69
C ALA A 117 -1.34 4.84 -4.54
N LEU A 118 -1.03 4.76 -5.84
CA LEU A 118 -1.13 5.86 -6.80
C LEU A 118 -2.54 6.41 -6.90
N HIS A 119 -3.51 5.52 -7.14
CA HIS A 119 -4.91 5.89 -7.23
C HIS A 119 -5.38 6.54 -5.93
N ARG A 120 -4.93 6.08 -4.75
CA ARG A 120 -5.28 6.71 -3.47
C ARG A 120 -4.58 8.05 -3.25
N PHE A 121 -3.31 8.17 -3.64
CA PHE A 121 -2.50 9.34 -3.37
C PHE A 121 -3.02 10.57 -4.12
N ASP A 122 -3.10 10.48 -5.45
CA ASP A 122 -3.61 11.56 -6.29
C ASP A 122 -4.53 10.98 -7.37
N ARG A 123 -5.82 11.10 -7.09
CA ARG A 123 -6.92 10.49 -7.85
C ARG A 123 -7.13 11.15 -9.20
N ALA A 124 -6.78 12.42 -9.33
CA ALA A 124 -6.97 13.18 -10.56
C ALA A 124 -5.70 13.13 -11.42
N GLY A 125 -4.53 13.38 -10.83
CA GLY A 125 -3.27 13.46 -11.56
C GLY A 125 -2.61 12.10 -11.84
N ARG A 126 -2.82 11.09 -10.98
CA ARG A 126 -2.09 9.80 -11.06
C ARG A 126 -2.96 8.61 -11.45
N ARG A 127 -4.18 8.89 -11.92
CA ARG A 127 -5.12 7.85 -12.37
C ARG A 127 -4.59 7.05 -13.55
N GLU A 128 -4.11 7.74 -14.58
CA GLU A 128 -3.57 7.06 -15.77
C GLU A 128 -2.28 6.30 -15.46
N GLU A 129 -1.45 6.80 -14.55
CA GLU A 129 -0.28 6.08 -14.06
C GLU A 129 -0.69 4.76 -13.38
N ALA A 130 -1.69 4.81 -12.50
CA ALA A 130 -2.24 3.61 -11.85
C ALA A 130 -2.84 2.62 -12.86
N LEU A 131 -3.62 3.12 -13.84
CA LEU A 131 -4.19 2.30 -14.90
C LEU A 131 -3.12 1.69 -15.80
N GLY A 132 -2.03 2.41 -16.09
CA GLY A 132 -0.89 1.90 -16.85
C GLY A 132 -0.25 0.67 -16.18
N LEU A 133 -0.02 0.73 -14.86
CA LEU A 133 0.50 -0.42 -14.12
C LEU A 133 -0.46 -1.61 -14.13
N LEU A 134 -1.76 -1.36 -14.00
CA LEU A 134 -2.77 -2.43 -14.04
C LEU A 134 -2.94 -3.03 -15.43
N ARG A 135 -2.82 -2.22 -16.50
CA ARG A 135 -2.84 -2.70 -17.89
C ARG A 135 -1.65 -3.62 -18.17
N ARG A 136 -0.45 -3.29 -17.68
CA ARG A 136 0.73 -4.18 -17.76
C ARG A 136 0.45 -5.55 -17.15
N ILE A 137 -0.16 -5.61 -15.97
CA ILE A 137 -0.57 -6.88 -15.35
C ILE A 137 -1.59 -7.62 -16.23
N ALA A 138 -2.61 -6.91 -16.73
CA ALA A 138 -3.67 -7.51 -17.54
C ALA A 138 -3.16 -8.03 -18.90
N GLU A 139 -2.13 -7.40 -19.47
CA GLU A 139 -1.45 -7.84 -20.70
C GLU A 139 -0.61 -9.09 -20.45
N ALA A 140 0.14 -9.13 -19.34
CA ALA A 140 0.95 -10.28 -18.96
C ALA A 140 0.11 -11.49 -18.49
N HIS A 141 -1.00 -11.23 -17.81
CA HIS A 141 -1.89 -12.24 -17.20
C HIS A 141 -3.37 -11.97 -17.54
N PRO A 142 -3.82 -12.24 -18.78
CA PRO A 142 -5.20 -11.95 -19.22
C PRO A 142 -6.29 -12.70 -18.44
N GLU A 143 -5.94 -13.84 -17.86
CA GLU A 143 -6.81 -14.67 -17.02
C GLU A 143 -7.10 -14.01 -15.66
N ASN A 144 -6.22 -13.13 -15.20
CA ASN A 144 -6.35 -12.47 -13.91
C ASN A 144 -7.64 -11.63 -13.87
N ARG A 145 -8.66 -12.14 -13.15
CA ARG A 145 -9.95 -11.45 -12.99
C ARG A 145 -9.85 -10.31 -11.99
N GLN A 146 -8.93 -10.39 -11.04
CA GLN A 146 -8.75 -9.39 -10.00
C GLN A 146 -8.25 -8.08 -10.61
N VAL A 147 -7.22 -8.11 -11.44
CA VAL A 147 -6.72 -6.89 -12.10
C VAL A 147 -7.81 -6.19 -12.92
N ARG A 148 -8.63 -6.95 -13.67
CA ARG A 148 -9.76 -6.39 -14.44
C ARG A 148 -10.83 -5.73 -13.59
N LEU A 149 -11.08 -6.27 -12.39
CA LEU A 149 -11.97 -5.64 -11.41
C LEU A 149 -11.38 -4.34 -10.85
N VAL A 150 -10.08 -4.34 -10.57
CA VAL A 150 -9.36 -3.15 -10.09
C VAL A 150 -9.34 -2.07 -11.17
N ILE A 151 -9.05 -2.40 -12.43
CA ILE A 151 -9.11 -1.46 -13.56
C ILE A 151 -10.47 -0.77 -13.62
N ARG A 152 -11.58 -1.54 -13.63
CA ARG A 152 -12.94 -0.96 -13.67
C ARG A 152 -13.24 -0.03 -12.49
N LYS A 153 -12.74 -0.37 -11.30
CA LYS A 153 -12.86 0.49 -10.10
C LYS A 153 -12.06 1.78 -10.25
N VAL A 154 -10.87 1.71 -10.84
CA VAL A 154 -10.02 2.89 -11.07
C VAL A 154 -10.56 3.72 -12.24
N GLU A 155 -11.16 3.15 -13.27
CA GLU A 155 -11.73 3.83 -14.45
C GLU A 155 -13.01 4.62 -14.15
N ARG A 156 -13.73 4.30 -13.08
CA ARG A 156 -14.97 5.01 -12.71
C ARG A 156 -14.86 5.65 -11.35
N LYS A 157 -15.08 6.97 -11.28
CA LYS A 157 -15.12 7.68 -9.99
C LYS A 157 -16.22 7.06 -9.13
N CYS A 158 -15.87 6.73 -7.89
CA CYS A 158 -16.80 6.15 -6.95
C CYS A 158 -17.88 7.17 -6.57
N GLU A 159 -19.12 6.87 -6.94
CA GLU A 159 -20.29 7.70 -6.63
C GLU A 159 -20.55 7.86 -5.12
N GLU A 160 -20.01 6.97 -4.28
CA GLU A 160 -20.30 6.96 -2.84
C GLU A 160 -19.33 7.81 -2.02
N CYS A 161 -18.05 7.84 -2.42
CA CYS A 161 -17.02 8.50 -1.62
C CYS A 161 -16.16 9.46 -2.45
N SER A 162 -16.55 9.70 -3.71
CA SER A 162 -15.79 10.49 -4.68
C SER A 162 -14.35 10.01 -4.85
N ASP A 163 -14.11 8.71 -4.67
CA ASP A 163 -12.80 8.03 -4.58
C ASP A 163 -11.96 8.31 -3.32
N SER A 164 -12.48 8.97 -2.29
CA SER A 164 -11.70 9.23 -1.06
C SER A 164 -11.23 7.94 -0.41
N GLY A 165 -11.86 6.81 -0.77
CA GLY A 165 -11.60 5.49 -0.23
C GLY A 165 -12.13 5.34 1.18
N PHE A 166 -12.61 6.42 1.81
CA PHE A 166 -13.16 6.42 3.15
C PHE A 166 -14.67 6.17 3.12
N CYS A 167 -15.17 5.56 4.18
CA CYS A 167 -16.61 5.35 4.32
C CYS A 167 -17.33 6.71 4.43
N PRO A 168 -18.30 7.02 3.55
CA PRO A 168 -19.01 8.29 3.56
C PRO A 168 -19.91 8.48 4.80
N HIS A 169 -20.17 7.42 5.59
CA HIS A 169 -20.99 7.52 6.80
C HIS A 169 -20.20 7.86 8.05
N CYS A 170 -18.90 7.52 8.10
CA CYS A 170 -18.06 7.76 9.26
C CYS A 170 -16.83 8.61 8.94
N GLY A 171 -16.69 9.12 7.70
CA GLY A 171 -15.50 9.87 7.29
C GLY A 171 -14.23 9.05 7.44
N GLY A 172 -14.36 7.74 7.30
CA GLY A 172 -13.27 6.79 7.51
C GLY A 172 -12.90 6.48 8.97
N ARG A 173 -13.59 7.02 9.98
CA ARG A 173 -13.31 6.73 11.40
C ARG A 173 -13.64 5.31 11.85
N GLY A 174 -14.39 4.55 11.06
CA GLY A 174 -14.93 3.24 11.45
C GLY A 174 -16.00 3.31 12.55
N THR A 175 -16.17 4.46 13.21
CA THR A 175 -17.08 4.67 14.35
C THR A 175 -17.90 5.92 14.14
N ARG A 176 -19.06 5.99 14.80
CA ARG A 176 -19.90 7.19 14.87
C ARG A 176 -20.18 7.52 16.33
N SER A 177 -20.24 8.80 16.64
CA SER A 177 -20.60 9.30 17.96
C SER A 177 -21.99 9.93 17.91
N ARG A 178 -22.88 9.53 18.82
CA ARG A 178 -24.18 10.17 19.02
C ARG A 178 -24.42 10.34 20.51
N LEU A 179 -24.64 11.59 20.95
CA LEU A 179 -24.87 11.93 22.37
C LEU A 179 -23.80 11.33 23.31
N GLY A 180 -22.52 11.39 22.94
CA GLY A 180 -21.41 10.83 23.72
C GLY A 180 -21.17 9.33 23.55
N PHE A 181 -22.11 8.56 23.02
CA PHE A 181 -21.94 7.12 22.78
C PHE A 181 -21.24 6.86 21.45
N LYS A 182 -20.12 6.11 21.48
CA LYS A 182 -19.41 5.62 20.29
C LYS A 182 -19.95 4.25 19.89
N SER A 183 -20.34 4.09 18.64
CA SER A 183 -20.71 2.79 18.06
C SER A 183 -19.97 2.53 16.76
N ARG A 184 -19.81 1.25 16.40
CA ARG A 184 -19.25 0.86 15.10
C ARG A 184 -20.12 1.41 13.98
N CYS A 185 -19.48 1.90 12.93
CA CYS A 185 -20.19 2.31 11.73
C CYS A 185 -20.85 1.07 11.10
N ASN A 186 -22.17 1.11 10.96
CA ASN A 186 -22.95 0.04 10.36
C ASN A 186 -22.75 -0.10 8.84
N ARG A 187 -22.25 0.94 8.16
CA ARG A 187 -22.03 0.90 6.70
C ARG A 187 -20.70 0.25 6.30
N CYS A 188 -19.65 0.45 7.10
CA CYS A 188 -18.33 -0.14 6.85
C CYS A 188 -17.91 -1.17 7.90
N TRP A 189 -18.82 -1.55 8.80
CA TRP A 189 -18.58 -2.54 9.87
C TRP A 189 -17.35 -2.26 10.75
N GLY A 190 -17.03 -0.99 10.98
CA GLY A 190 -15.82 -0.62 11.74
C GLY A 190 -14.57 -0.35 10.90
N GLN A 191 -14.54 -0.69 9.61
CA GLN A 191 -13.33 -0.66 8.80
C GLN A 191 -12.88 0.75 8.38
N GLY A 192 -13.79 1.73 8.36
CA GLY A 192 -13.46 3.08 7.89
C GLY A 192 -13.20 3.20 6.38
N ILE A 193 -13.46 2.15 5.60
CA ILE A 193 -13.24 2.16 4.15
C ILE A 193 -14.56 2.25 3.38
N CYS A 194 -14.53 2.81 2.18
CA CYS A 194 -15.64 2.71 1.24
C CYS A 194 -15.72 1.28 0.73
N LEU A 195 -16.80 0.56 1.01
CA LEU A 195 -16.97 -0.82 0.55
C LEU A 195 -17.25 -0.93 -0.97
N LYS A 196 -17.63 0.16 -1.63
CA LYS A 196 -17.90 0.17 -3.08
C LYS A 196 -16.61 0.23 -3.90
N CYS A 197 -15.74 1.20 -3.63
CA CYS A 197 -14.49 1.38 -4.36
C CYS A 197 -13.24 0.95 -3.60
N GLY A 198 -13.36 0.48 -2.35
CA GLY A 198 -12.26 -0.08 -1.58
C GLY A 198 -11.51 -1.08 -2.46
N VAL A 199 -10.38 -0.63 -2.97
CA VAL A 199 -9.36 -1.49 -3.57
C VAL A 199 -8.64 -2.09 -2.38
N LEU A 200 -8.35 -3.39 -2.40
CA LEU A 200 -7.54 -4.06 -1.37
C LEU A 200 -6.17 -3.36 -1.33
#